data_AF-A0A0F9RL98-F1
#
_entry.id   AF-A0A0F9RL98-F1
#
_cell.length_a   1.000
_cell.length_b   1.000
_cell.length_c   1.000
_cell.angle_alpha   90.00
_cell.angle_beta   90.00
_cell.angle_gamma   90.00
#
_symmetry.space_group_name_H-M   'P 1'
#
loop_
_entity.id
_entity.type
_entity.pdbx_description
1 polymer ?
#
loop_
_entity_poly.entity_id
_entity_poly.type
_entity_poly.pdbx_seq_one_letter_code
_entity_poly.pdbx_strand_id
1 'polypeptide(L)'
;MPEQKEGLRIFSLQEVTKSIQKTIANRYQSAFWVKAEMNKLNLYERSGHCFPELVEKKDGKIIAEINAVLWRSDYQRVNSNFQKVLKEPLKDGIKILFSATVNFDPKFGLTLKISDIDPSYTLGDLEREKQDTLKKLQLEGIFTKNT
;
A
#
# COMPACT_ATOMS: atom_id res chain seq x y z
N MET A 1 24.33 -16.96 21.16
CA MET A 1 23.78 -17.76 22.28
C MET A 1 23.51 -16.76 23.37
N PRO A 2 22.30 -16.71 23.94
CA PRO A 2 21.94 -15.68 24.89
C PRO A 2 22.84 -15.75 26.13
N GLU A 3 23.35 -14.61 26.56
CA GLU A 3 24.08 -14.50 27.82
C GLU A 3 23.09 -14.68 28.99
N GLN A 4 23.49 -15.43 30.01
CA GLN A 4 22.71 -15.56 31.24
C GLN A 4 23.37 -14.74 32.34
N LYS A 5 22.64 -13.77 32.88
CA LYS A 5 23.07 -12.99 34.04
C LYS A 5 21.89 -12.86 34.99
N GLU A 6 22.06 -13.31 36.24
CA GLU A 6 21.06 -13.16 37.31
C GLU A 6 19.65 -13.68 36.94
N GLY A 7 19.56 -14.79 36.21
CA GLY A 7 18.28 -15.37 35.78
C GLY A 7 17.62 -14.68 34.58
N LEU A 8 18.20 -13.59 34.07
CA LEU A 8 17.77 -12.95 32.83
C LEU A 8 18.47 -13.60 31.63
N ARG A 9 17.69 -13.92 30.60
CA ARG A 9 18.21 -14.30 29.27
C ARG A 9 18.41 -13.03 28.45
N ILE A 10 19.66 -12.69 28.18
CA ILE A 10 20.04 -11.51 27.41
C ILE A 10 20.22 -11.91 25.95
N PHE A 11 19.48 -11.25 25.06
CA PHE A 11 19.62 -11.41 23.62
C PHE A 11 20.19 -10.13 23.03
N SER A 12 21.08 -10.26 22.06
CA SER A 12 21.49 -9.13 21.23
C SER A 12 20.33 -8.63 20.37
N LEU A 13 20.36 -7.34 19.99
CA LEU A 13 19.38 -6.77 19.06
C LEU A 13 19.33 -7.57 17.73
N GLN A 14 20.48 -8.09 17.28
CA GLN A 14 20.55 -8.92 16.09
C GLN A 14 19.80 -10.25 16.26
N GLU A 15 19.92 -10.91 17.42
CA GLU A 15 19.20 -12.16 17.70
C GLU A 15 17.68 -11.92 17.73
N VAL A 16 17.23 -10.83 18.37
CA VAL A 16 15.80 -10.48 18.41
C VAL A 16 15.27 -10.18 17.01
N THR A 17 15.95 -9.32 16.24
CA THR A 17 15.50 -8.93 14.90
C THR A 17 15.53 -10.09 13.89
N LYS A 18 16.53 -10.98 13.95
CA LYS A 18 16.56 -12.22 13.15
C LYS A 18 15.41 -13.16 13.51
N SER A 19 15.05 -13.25 14.79
CA SER A 19 13.91 -14.05 15.24
C SER A 19 12.58 -13.52 14.67
N ILE A 20 12.39 -12.19 14.69
CA ILE A 20 11.22 -11.54 14.10
C ILE A 20 11.18 -11.79 12.58
N GLN A 21 12.30 -11.56 11.88
CA GLN A 21 12.41 -11.78 10.44
C GLN A 21 12.04 -13.22 10.06
N LYS A 22 12.58 -14.21 10.78
CA LYS A 22 12.26 -15.63 10.55
C LYS A 22 10.79 -15.93 10.81
N THR A 23 10.20 -15.37 11.86
CA THR A 23 8.79 -15.57 12.20
C THR A 23 7.87 -15.03 11.10
N ILE A 24 8.14 -13.82 10.61
CA ILE A 24 7.36 -13.20 9.52
C ILE A 24 7.55 -13.99 8.22
N ALA A 25 8.78 -14.32 7.83
CA ALA A 25 9.07 -15.06 6.61
C ALA A 25 8.43 -16.46 6.61
N ASN A 26 8.41 -17.14 7.77
CA ASN A 26 7.77 -18.45 7.90
C ASN A 26 6.23 -18.36 7.81
N ARG A 27 5.63 -17.26 8.29
CA ARG A 27 4.17 -17.08 8.31
C ARG A 27 3.61 -16.61 6.98
N TYR A 28 4.33 -15.74 6.27
CA TYR A 28 3.90 -15.11 5.02
C TYR A 28 4.77 -15.61 3.86
N GLN A 29 4.41 -16.78 3.32
CA GLN A 29 5.19 -17.46 2.29
C GLN A 29 4.76 -17.13 0.86
N SER A 30 3.57 -16.56 0.68
CA SER A 30 2.99 -16.26 -0.62
C SER A 30 2.55 -14.81 -0.71
N ALA A 31 2.47 -14.31 -1.94
CA ALA A 31 1.82 -13.03 -2.19
C ALA A 31 0.30 -13.13 -1.94
N PHE A 32 -0.31 -12.01 -1.60
CA PHE A 32 -1.75 -11.88 -1.44
C PHE A 32 -2.22 -10.52 -1.92
N TRP A 33 -3.50 -10.46 -2.27
CA TRP A 33 -4.13 -9.24 -2.75
C TRP A 33 -4.69 -8.41 -1.59
N VAL A 34 -4.39 -7.12 -1.62
CA VAL A 34 -4.73 -6.15 -0.58
C VAL A 34 -5.41 -4.94 -1.22
N LYS A 35 -6.41 -4.38 -0.53
CA LYS A 35 -7.02 -3.10 -0.89
C LYS A 35 -6.44 -2.02 0.02
N ALA A 36 -6.00 -0.92 -0.57
CA ALA A 36 -5.55 0.26 0.18
C ALA A 36 -5.71 1.51 -0.68
N GLU A 37 -5.53 2.67 -0.07
CA GLU A 37 -5.34 3.95 -0.74
C GLU A 37 -3.84 4.25 -0.87
N MET A 38 -3.43 4.66 -2.05
CA MET A 38 -2.08 5.14 -2.32
C MET A 38 -1.95 6.57 -1.78
N ASN A 39 -1.51 6.75 -0.53
CA ASN A 39 -1.36 8.10 0.02
C ASN A 39 -0.24 8.87 -0.69
N LYS A 40 0.91 8.21 -0.89
CA LYS A 40 2.04 8.73 -1.67
C LYS A 40 2.73 7.61 -2.42
N LEU A 41 3.07 7.83 -3.69
CA LEU A 41 3.81 6.88 -4.51
C LEU A 41 5.32 6.91 -4.21
N ASN A 42 5.88 8.09 -3.92
CA ASN A 42 7.30 8.33 -3.69
C ASN A 42 8.22 7.68 -4.76
N LEU A 43 8.02 8.05 -6.02
CA LEU A 43 8.88 7.63 -7.13
C LEU A 43 10.25 8.33 -7.03
N TYR A 44 11.31 7.53 -6.96
CA TYR A 44 12.68 8.04 -6.94
C TYR A 44 13.29 7.98 -8.34
N GLU A 45 13.29 9.10 -9.07
CA GLU A 45 13.63 9.15 -10.51
C GLU A 45 15.00 8.55 -10.85
N ARG A 46 15.99 8.70 -9.96
CA ARG A 46 17.36 8.20 -10.19
C ARG A 46 17.44 6.67 -10.24
N SER A 47 16.70 5.99 -9.36
CA SER A 47 16.70 4.51 -9.29
C SER A 47 15.52 3.90 -10.05
N GLY A 48 14.45 4.67 -10.25
CA GLY A 48 13.17 4.22 -10.78
C GLY A 48 12.37 3.36 -9.80
N HIS A 49 12.77 3.28 -8.52
CA HIS A 49 12.03 2.57 -7.48
C HIS A 49 11.01 3.51 -6.83
N CYS A 50 9.88 2.94 -6.39
CA CYS A 50 8.90 3.65 -5.59
C CYS A 50 8.90 3.11 -4.16
N PHE A 51 8.65 3.99 -3.20
CA PHE A 51 8.51 3.64 -1.78
C PHE A 51 7.14 4.09 -1.26
N PRO A 52 6.06 3.41 -1.66
CA PRO A 52 4.73 3.95 -1.43
C PRO A 52 4.31 3.96 0.03
N GLU A 53 3.55 4.98 0.40
CA GLU A 53 2.83 5.08 1.68
C GLU A 53 1.39 4.64 1.45
N LEU A 54 0.99 3.51 2.04
CA LEU A 54 -0.34 2.93 1.86
C LEU A 54 -1.17 3.13 3.11
N VAL A 55 -2.42 3.57 2.94
CA VAL A 55 -3.35 3.82 4.05
C VAL A 55 -4.69 3.15 3.83
N GLU A 56 -5.36 2.77 4.90
CA GLU A 56 -6.77 2.41 4.92
C GLU A 56 -7.51 3.41 5.81
N LYS A 57 -8.54 4.05 5.25
CA LYS A 57 -9.35 5.04 5.96
C LYS A 57 -10.77 4.50 6.20
N LYS A 58 -11.27 4.72 7.40
CA LYS A 58 -12.66 4.48 7.79
C LYS A 58 -13.23 5.72 8.44
N ASP A 59 -14.35 6.22 7.93
CA ASP A 59 -15.02 7.44 8.41
C ASP A 59 -14.07 8.66 8.51
N GLY A 60 -13.21 8.81 7.50
CA GLY A 60 -12.22 9.90 7.42
C GLY A 60 -10.99 9.73 8.32
N LYS A 61 -10.88 8.64 9.09
CA LYS A 61 -9.73 8.36 9.97
C LYS A 61 -8.88 7.24 9.39
N ILE A 62 -7.55 7.41 9.43
CA ILE A 62 -6.60 6.35 9.08
C ILE A 62 -6.67 5.28 10.17
N ILE A 63 -7.03 4.06 9.78
CA ILE A 63 -7.10 2.88 10.69
C ILE A 63 -5.94 1.91 10.48
N ALA A 64 -5.28 1.97 9.32
CA ALA A 64 -4.07 1.23 9.03
C ALA A 64 -3.15 2.04 8.10
N GLU A 65 -1.84 1.94 8.32
CA GLU A 65 -0.82 2.59 7.50
C GLU A 65 0.42 1.69 7.43
N ILE A 66 1.00 1.54 6.24
CA ILE A 66 2.22 0.77 6.04
C ILE A 66 3.02 1.29 4.85
N ASN A 67 4.35 1.28 4.98
CA ASN A 67 5.25 1.56 3.87
C ASN A 67 5.43 0.33 2.98
N ALA A 68 5.54 0.57 1.68
CA ALA A 68 5.74 -0.46 0.68
C ALA A 68 6.99 -0.18 -0.16
N VAL A 69 7.39 -1.19 -0.92
CA VAL A 69 8.42 -1.09 -1.94
C VAL A 69 7.84 -1.62 -3.24
N LEU A 70 7.96 -0.81 -4.29
CA LEU A 70 7.64 -1.19 -5.66
C LEU A 70 8.89 -0.98 -6.51
N TRP A 71 9.49 -2.09 -6.92
CA TRP A 71 10.74 -2.07 -7.67
C TRP A 71 10.53 -1.53 -9.07
N ARG A 72 11.61 -1.08 -9.71
CA ARG A 72 11.56 -0.38 -11.01
C ARG A 72 10.86 -1.21 -12.08
N SER A 73 11.20 -2.48 -12.19
CA SER A 73 10.60 -3.39 -13.18
C SER A 73 9.10 -3.57 -12.96
N ASP A 74 8.67 -3.69 -11.71
CA ASP A 74 7.28 -3.86 -11.34
C ASP A 74 6.51 -2.54 -11.53
N TYR A 75 7.09 -1.41 -11.12
CA TYR A 75 6.54 -0.07 -11.37
C TYR A 75 6.34 0.18 -12.86
N GLN A 76 7.34 -0.10 -13.71
CA GLN A 76 7.23 0.12 -15.15
C GLN A 76 6.10 -0.71 -15.77
N ARG A 77 5.97 -1.99 -15.38
CA ARG A 77 4.89 -2.87 -15.84
C ARG A 77 3.53 -2.35 -15.39
N VAL A 78 3.38 -2.09 -14.10
CA VAL A 78 2.13 -1.58 -13.51
C VAL A 78 1.75 -0.24 -14.14
N ASN A 79 2.67 0.71 -14.22
CA ASN A 79 2.41 2.04 -14.78
C ASN A 79 2.02 1.97 -16.26
N SER A 80 2.63 1.06 -17.04
CA SER A 80 2.22 0.82 -18.44
C SER A 80 0.79 0.30 -18.52
N ASN A 81 0.39 -0.62 -17.63
CA ASN A 81 -0.98 -1.12 -17.58
C ASN A 81 -1.98 -0.02 -17.17
N PHE A 82 -1.62 0.81 -16.21
CA PHE A 82 -2.41 1.99 -15.82
C PHE A 82 -2.63 2.94 -17.01
N GLN A 83 -1.58 3.29 -17.74
CA GLN A 83 -1.69 4.15 -18.91
C GLN A 83 -2.54 3.53 -20.03
N LYS A 84 -2.53 2.19 -20.18
CA LYS A 84 -3.36 1.51 -21.18
C LYS A 84 -4.84 1.53 -20.81
N VAL A 85 -5.17 1.23 -19.56
CA VAL A 85 -6.53 1.02 -19.06
C VAL A 85 -7.18 2.33 -18.62
N LEU A 86 -6.51 3.12 -17.77
CA LEU A 86 -7.03 4.38 -17.22
C LEU A 86 -6.67 5.60 -18.07
N LYS A 87 -5.75 5.48 -19.03
CA LYS A 87 -5.15 6.62 -19.77
C LYS A 87 -4.41 7.62 -18.87
N GLU A 88 -4.06 7.20 -17.66
CA GLU A 88 -3.32 7.97 -16.68
C GLU A 88 -2.22 7.10 -16.05
N PRO A 89 -1.10 7.69 -15.60
CA PRO A 89 -0.09 6.96 -14.85
C PRO A 89 -0.59 6.61 -13.44
N LEU A 90 0.11 5.68 -12.79
CA LEU A 90 -0.04 5.44 -11.36
C LEU A 90 0.30 6.73 -10.59
N LYS A 91 -0.60 7.17 -9.71
CA LYS A 91 -0.52 8.45 -8.99
C LYS A 91 -0.96 8.32 -7.54
N ASP A 92 -0.84 9.41 -6.79
CA ASP A 92 -1.27 9.52 -5.41
C ASP A 92 -2.81 9.68 -5.32
N GLY A 93 -3.37 9.39 -4.15
CA GLY A 93 -4.77 9.64 -3.80
C GLY A 93 -5.79 8.69 -4.42
N ILE A 94 -5.36 7.55 -4.97
CA ILE A 94 -6.26 6.56 -5.59
C ILE A 94 -6.36 5.28 -4.76
N LYS A 95 -7.53 4.65 -4.79
CA LYS A 95 -7.67 3.29 -4.24
C LYS A 95 -7.12 2.28 -5.22
N ILE A 96 -6.37 1.33 -4.70
CA ILE A 96 -5.71 0.27 -5.46
C ILE A 96 -6.03 -1.10 -4.88
N LEU A 97 -6.10 -2.09 -5.77
CA LEU A 97 -6.05 -3.50 -5.43
C LEU A 97 -4.69 -4.01 -5.91
N PHE A 98 -3.86 -4.53 -5.01
CA PHE A 98 -2.48 -4.87 -5.33
C PHE A 98 -2.06 -6.20 -4.73
N SER A 99 -1.18 -6.92 -5.43
CA SER A 99 -0.54 -8.14 -4.94
C SER A 99 0.76 -7.78 -4.23
N ALA A 100 0.96 -8.26 -3.01
CA ALA A 100 2.18 -8.01 -2.26
C ALA A 100 2.60 -9.19 -1.36
N THR A 101 3.88 -9.22 -1.01
CA THR A 101 4.45 -10.09 0.03
C THR A 101 4.88 -9.26 1.23
N VAL A 102 4.74 -9.81 2.44
CA VAL A 102 5.23 -9.17 3.66
C VAL A 102 6.74 -9.37 3.78
N ASN A 103 7.46 -8.30 4.06
CA ASN A 103 8.89 -8.34 4.30
C ASN A 103 9.23 -7.61 5.61
N PHE A 104 10.12 -8.20 6.41
CA PHE A 104 10.69 -7.53 7.56
C PHE A 104 12.21 -7.45 7.39
N ASP A 105 12.75 -6.24 7.45
CA ASP A 105 14.17 -5.99 7.47
C ASP A 105 14.61 -5.46 8.86
N PRO A 106 15.70 -5.97 9.45
CA PRO A 106 16.17 -5.50 10.76
C PRO A 106 16.47 -4.00 10.86
N LYS A 107 16.77 -3.32 9.75
CA LYS A 107 17.07 -1.88 9.71
C LYS A 107 15.86 -1.05 9.28
N PHE A 108 15.08 -1.52 8.31
CA PHE A 108 13.98 -0.76 7.72
C PHE A 108 12.60 -1.09 8.29
N GLY A 109 12.48 -2.19 9.04
CA GLY A 109 11.24 -2.63 9.65
C GLY A 109 10.32 -3.40 8.71
N LEU A 110 9.02 -3.36 9.02
CA LEU A 110 7.97 -4.08 8.28
C LEU A 110 7.55 -3.30 7.03
N THR A 111 7.54 -3.98 5.89
CA THR A 111 7.15 -3.40 4.61
C THR A 111 6.33 -4.39 3.78
N LEU A 112 5.54 -3.87 2.84
CA LEU A 112 4.94 -4.66 1.78
C LEU A 112 5.75 -4.53 0.50
N LYS A 113 6.18 -5.65 -0.09
CA LYS A 113 6.78 -5.64 -1.43
C LYS A 113 5.67 -5.87 -2.44
N ILE A 114 5.36 -4.84 -3.22
CA ILE A 114 4.31 -4.89 -4.25
C ILE A 114 4.87 -5.58 -5.49
N SER A 115 4.15 -6.58 -5.98
CA SER A 115 4.47 -7.29 -7.21
C SER A 115 3.54 -6.92 -8.37
N ASP A 116 2.30 -6.53 -8.10
CA ASP A 116 1.36 -6.14 -9.16
C ASP A 116 0.24 -5.25 -8.62
N ILE A 117 -0.41 -4.49 -9.49
CA ILE A 117 -1.57 -3.65 -9.16
C ILE A 117 -2.62 -3.82 -10.25
N ASP A 118 -3.87 -4.11 -9.87
CA ASP A 118 -5.00 -4.26 -10.78
C ASP A 118 -5.56 -2.89 -11.18
N PRO A 119 -5.37 -2.44 -12.43
CA PRO A 119 -5.90 -1.17 -12.90
C PRO A 119 -7.43 -1.21 -13.09
N SER A 120 -8.03 -2.37 -13.37
CA SER A 120 -9.48 -2.48 -13.58
C SER A 120 -10.25 -2.20 -12.28
N TYR A 121 -9.71 -2.62 -11.14
CA TYR A 121 -10.26 -2.25 -9.84
C TYR A 121 -10.26 -0.74 -9.63
N THR A 122 -9.11 -0.07 -9.85
CA THR A 122 -9.01 1.39 -9.68
C THR A 122 -9.94 2.14 -10.62
N LEU A 123 -10.06 1.70 -11.88
CA LEU A 123 -11.00 2.29 -12.84
C LEU A 123 -12.44 2.23 -12.30
N GLY A 124 -12.88 1.05 -11.84
CA GLY A 124 -14.23 0.89 -11.30
C GLY A 124 -14.49 1.71 -10.04
N ASP A 125 -13.50 1.87 -9.17
CA ASP A 125 -13.60 2.73 -7.98
C ASP A 125 -13.75 4.22 -8.36
N LEU A 126 -12.95 4.69 -9.32
CA LEU A 126 -13.04 6.07 -9.83
C LEU A 126 -14.38 6.36 -10.52
N GLU A 127 -14.88 5.42 -11.33
CA GLU A 127 -16.19 5.55 -11.98
C GLU A 127 -17.31 5.65 -10.95
N ARG A 128 -17.22 4.85 -9.88
CA ARG A 128 -18.18 4.90 -8.77
C ARG A 128 -18.12 6.23 -8.01
N GLU A 129 -16.93 6.72 -7.67
CA GLU A 129 -16.76 8.01 -7.00
C GLU A 129 -17.31 9.17 -7.85
N LYS A 130 -17.11 9.12 -9.17
CA LYS A 130 -17.69 10.10 -10.10
C LYS A 130 -19.22 10.06 -10.08
N GLN A 131 -19.82 8.87 -10.14
CA GLN A 131 -21.29 8.73 -10.08
C GLN A 131 -21.87 9.24 -8.76
N ASP A 132 -21.23 8.94 -7.63
CA ASP A 132 -21.68 9.36 -6.31
C ASP A 132 -21.55 10.89 -6.13
N THR A 133 -20.49 11.48 -6.68
CA THR A 133 -20.32 12.95 -6.70
C THR A 133 -21.42 13.61 -7.52
N LEU A 134 -21.74 13.09 -8.71
CA LEU A 134 -22.83 13.63 -9.54
C LEU A 134 -24.19 13.55 -8.84
N LYS A 135 -24.49 12.44 -8.17
CA LYS A 135 -25.73 12.27 -7.40
C LYS A 135 -25.85 13.29 -6.26
N LYS A 136 -24.76 13.54 -5.52
CA LYS A 136 -24.75 14.55 -4.45
C LYS A 136 -25.03 15.95 -4.99
N LEU A 137 -24.33 16.35 -6.06
CA LEU A 137 -24.53 17.65 -6.70
C LEU A 137 -25.96 17.83 -7.24
N GLN A 138 -26.56 16.77 -7.80
CA GLN A 138 -27.96 16.82 -8.24
C GLN A 138 -28.93 17.01 -7.08
N LEU A 139 -28.74 16.28 -5.97
CA LEU A 139 -29.56 16.43 -4.77
C LEU A 139 -29.46 17.86 -4.21
N GLU A 140 -28.25 18.36 -4.02
CA GLU A 140 -28.01 19.74 -3.55
C GLU A 140 -28.66 20.77 -4.47
N GLY A 141 -28.53 20.63 -5.79
CA GLY A 141 -29.15 21.52 -6.77
C GLY A 141 -30.68 21.50 -6.79
N ILE A 142 -31.31 20.36 -6.45
CA ILE A 142 -32.77 20.25 -6.29
C ILE A 142 -33.24 20.96 -5.02
N PHE A 143 -32.48 20.87 -3.91
CA PHE A 143 -32.78 21.60 -2.69
C PHE A 143 -32.61 23.11 -2.87
N THR A 144 -31.56 23.58 -3.57
CA THR A 144 -31.32 25.01 -3.81
C THR A 144 -32.34 25.65 -4.76
N LYS A 145 -33.04 24.89 -5.60
CA LYS A 145 -34.05 25.40 -6.54
C LYS A 145 -35.48 25.43 -6.01
N ASN A 146 -35.76 24.88 -4.83
CA ASN A 146 -37.11 24.77 -4.26
C ASN A 146 -37.30 25.56 -2.95
N THR A 147 -36.56 26.66 -2.76
CA THR A 147 -36.80 27.66 -1.71
C THR A 147 -36.80 29.03 -2.35
#